data_AF-A0A7C1M9L4-F1
#
_entry.id   AF-A0A7C1M9L4-F1
#
_cell.length_a   1.000
_cell.length_b   1.000
_cell.length_c   1.000
_cell.angle_alpha   90.00
_cell.angle_beta   90.00
_cell.angle_gamma   90.00
#
_symmetry.space_group_name_H-M   'P 1'
#
loop_
_entity.id
_entity.type
_entity.pdbx_description
1 polymer ?
#
loop_
_entity_poly.entity_id
_entity_poly.type
_entity_poly.pdbx_seq_one_letter_code
_entity_poly.pdbx_strand_id
1 'polypeptide(L)'
;MPKNKKPKLINGTKYNRLTILSYSHSDKRWRKFYEVRCECGNKKVILGSALVSGNTKSCGCLSLEVKKNKRLSENHTEITAIILGYKRHAKDRGLKWNLPREFIENIIKKECYYCGTLPNNRKITKNSLNTGLLYSGIDRLNSVKDYTKENVVPCCKICNNAKSNMDIKSFKNWVIKIGKKAMAQQWSEYLERQNKLKEIEN
;
A
#
# COMPACT_ATOMS: atom_id res chain seq x y z
N MET A 1 3.58 -10.31 55.37
CA MET A 1 4.13 -10.77 54.07
C MET A 1 5.62 -11.08 54.25
N PRO A 2 6.11 -12.28 53.88
CA PRO A 2 7.51 -12.63 54.07
C PRO A 2 8.44 -11.77 53.17
N LYS A 3 9.58 -11.35 53.72
CA LYS A 3 10.61 -10.58 52.99
C LYS A 3 11.12 -11.38 51.80
N ASN A 4 11.20 -10.76 50.62
CA ASN A 4 11.71 -11.38 49.40
C ASN A 4 13.23 -11.65 49.52
N LYS A 5 13.62 -12.91 49.76
CA LYS A 5 15.00 -13.37 49.97
C LYS A 5 15.85 -13.50 48.68
N LYS A 6 15.32 -13.14 47.50
CA LYS A 6 16.09 -13.27 46.24
C LYS A 6 17.38 -12.44 46.29
N PRO A 7 18.52 -12.96 45.79
CA PRO A 7 19.79 -12.23 45.78
C PRO A 7 19.68 -10.92 44.99
N LYS A 8 20.50 -9.92 45.35
CA LYS A 8 20.57 -8.68 44.58
C LYS A 8 21.28 -8.98 43.24
N LEU A 9 20.78 -8.38 42.16
CA LEU A 9 21.47 -8.41 40.87
C LEU A 9 22.78 -7.60 40.95
N ILE A 10 23.78 -8.04 40.17
CA ILE A 10 25.13 -7.50 40.18
C ILE A 10 25.23 -6.34 39.18
N ASN A 11 25.83 -5.21 39.60
CA ASN A 11 26.11 -4.08 38.72
C ASN A 11 27.02 -4.50 37.56
N GLY A 12 26.79 -3.94 36.38
CA GLY A 12 27.49 -4.33 35.15
C GLY A 12 26.90 -5.56 34.44
N THR A 13 26.03 -6.33 35.10
CA THR A 13 25.38 -7.48 34.43
C THR A 13 24.43 -7.00 33.34
N LYS A 14 24.55 -7.62 32.17
CA LYS A 14 23.71 -7.33 31.00
C LYS A 14 22.59 -8.36 30.87
N TYR A 15 21.37 -7.87 30.66
CA TYR A 15 20.16 -8.64 30.35
C TYR A 15 19.55 -8.08 29.08
N ASN A 16 19.54 -8.86 27.99
CA ASN A 16 19.14 -8.37 26.67
C ASN A 16 19.87 -7.05 26.33
N ARG A 17 19.14 -5.96 26.03
CA ARG A 17 19.71 -4.64 25.73
C ARG A 17 19.93 -3.77 26.97
N LEU A 18 19.83 -4.31 28.18
CA LEU A 18 19.82 -3.54 29.43
C LEU A 18 20.99 -3.94 30.32
N THR A 19 21.85 -2.99 30.67
CA THR A 19 22.98 -3.17 31.59
C THR A 19 22.65 -2.55 32.93
N ILE A 20 22.81 -3.29 34.03
CA ILE A 20 22.55 -2.80 35.38
C ILE A 20 23.62 -1.78 35.78
N LEU A 21 23.20 -0.59 36.20
CA LEU A 21 24.07 0.44 36.75
C LEU A 21 24.15 0.33 38.27
N SER A 22 23.00 0.33 38.93
CA SER A 22 22.91 0.35 40.40
C SER A 22 21.56 -0.17 40.89
N TYR A 23 21.49 -0.51 42.18
CA TYR A 23 20.23 -0.73 42.88
C TYR A 23 19.52 0.62 43.13
N SER A 24 18.22 0.69 42.86
CA SER A 24 17.42 1.90 43.05
C SER A 24 16.65 1.85 44.38
N HIS A 25 15.60 1.02 44.46
CA HIS A 25 14.75 0.93 45.65
C HIS A 25 14.01 -0.41 45.72
N SER A 26 13.31 -0.63 46.83
CA SER A 26 12.34 -1.72 46.97
C SER A 26 10.96 -1.13 47.19
N ASP A 27 9.93 -1.71 46.58
CA ASP A 27 8.55 -1.26 46.79
C ASP A 27 7.93 -1.83 48.07
N LYS A 28 6.66 -1.47 48.34
CA LYS A 28 5.87 -1.97 49.48
C LYS A 28 5.75 -3.51 49.52
N ARG A 29 6.00 -4.20 48.41
CA ARG A 29 5.98 -5.66 48.27
C ARG A 29 7.39 -6.27 48.26
N TRP A 30 8.42 -5.50 48.64
CA TRP A 30 9.83 -5.93 48.66
C TRP A 30 10.36 -6.38 47.29
N ARG A 31 9.79 -5.85 46.20
CA ARG A 31 10.29 -6.05 44.84
C ARG A 31 11.43 -5.07 44.58
N LYS A 32 12.56 -5.57 44.10
CA LYS A 32 13.80 -4.81 43.91
C LYS A 32 13.83 -4.16 42.52
N PHE A 33 14.08 -2.87 42.48
CA PHE A 33 14.24 -2.08 41.27
C PHE A 33 15.70 -1.67 41.08
N TYR A 34 16.13 -1.60 39.82
CA TYR A 34 17.50 -1.31 39.43
C TYR A 34 17.51 -0.22 38.38
N GLU A 35 18.45 0.71 38.50
CA GLU A 35 18.80 1.61 37.41
C GLU A 35 19.55 0.82 36.36
N VAL A 36 19.10 0.92 35.12
CA VAL A 36 19.73 0.26 33.98
C VAL A 36 19.99 1.26 32.86
N ARG A 37 21.07 1.02 32.11
CA ARG A 37 21.36 1.70 30.84
C ARG A 37 21.01 0.77 29.70
N CYS A 38 20.20 1.25 28.77
CA CYS A 38 19.93 0.50 27.56
C CYS A 38 21.00 0.79 26.49
N GLU A 39 21.21 -0.15 25.57
CA GLU A 39 22.02 0.05 24.36
C GLU A 39 21.54 1.25 23.53
N CYS A 40 20.26 1.64 23.64
CA CYS A 40 19.68 2.84 23.05
C CYS A 40 20.22 4.16 23.67
N GLY A 41 21.05 4.10 24.71
CA GLY A 41 21.58 5.23 25.47
C GLY A 41 20.71 5.65 26.67
N ASN A 42 19.40 5.38 26.63
CA ASN A 42 18.47 5.80 27.69
C ASN A 42 18.66 5.00 28.99
N LYS A 43 18.48 5.69 30.11
CA LYS A 43 18.43 5.08 31.45
C LYS A 43 16.98 4.88 31.90
N LYS A 44 16.70 3.78 32.61
CA LYS A 44 15.38 3.51 33.22
C LYS A 44 15.54 2.76 34.54
N VAL A 45 14.55 2.90 35.41
CA VAL A 45 14.41 2.07 36.62
C VAL A 45 13.51 0.89 36.29
N ILE A 46 14.02 -0.33 36.38
CA ILE A 46 13.31 -1.56 35.99
C ILE A 46 13.32 -2.57 37.13
N LEU A 47 12.22 -3.32 37.25
CA LEU A 47 12.06 -4.42 38.19
C LEU A 47 13.06 -5.53 37.90
N GLY A 48 13.85 -5.93 38.90
CA GLY A 48 14.91 -6.94 38.73
C GLY A 48 14.41 -8.28 38.21
N SER A 49 13.24 -8.75 38.66
CA SER A 49 12.67 -10.00 38.14
C SER A 49 12.28 -9.91 36.66
N ALA A 50 11.93 -8.74 36.14
CA ALA A 50 11.58 -8.54 34.73
C ALA A 50 12.81 -8.51 33.82
N LEU A 51 13.98 -8.13 34.35
CA LEU A 51 15.28 -8.25 33.67
C LEU A 51 15.67 -9.73 33.52
N VAL A 52 15.62 -10.48 34.62
CA VAL A 52 16.00 -11.91 34.66
C VAL A 52 15.04 -12.76 33.83
N SER A 53 13.73 -12.53 33.91
CA SER A 53 12.75 -13.30 33.14
C SER A 53 12.71 -12.95 31.64
N GLY A 54 13.38 -11.86 31.22
CA GLY A 54 13.33 -11.39 29.85
C GLY A 54 12.01 -10.71 29.43
N ASN A 55 11.11 -10.44 30.37
CA ASN A 55 9.87 -9.69 30.10
C ASN A 55 10.17 -8.23 29.71
N THR A 56 11.28 -7.67 30.19
CA THR A 56 11.76 -6.35 29.77
C THR A 56 13.09 -6.49 29.05
N LYS A 57 13.06 -6.39 27.72
CA LYS A 57 14.24 -6.61 26.85
C LYS A 57 15.00 -5.34 26.49
N SER A 58 14.38 -4.17 26.65
CA SER A 58 14.96 -2.87 26.28
C SER A 58 14.30 -1.70 27.02
N CYS A 59 14.79 -0.49 26.77
CA CYS A 59 14.18 0.77 27.23
C CYS A 59 12.77 1.01 26.64
N GLY A 60 12.30 0.18 25.70
CA GLY A 60 11.14 0.42 24.84
C GLY A 60 11.54 0.64 23.37
N CYS A 61 12.80 0.95 23.11
CA CYS A 61 13.34 1.14 21.76
C CYS A 61 13.13 -0.08 20.85
N LEU A 62 13.29 -1.29 21.38
CA LEU A 62 13.09 -2.52 20.60
C LEU A 62 11.67 -2.59 20.03
N SER A 63 10.66 -2.19 20.81
CA SER A 63 9.28 -2.15 20.31
C SER A 63 9.09 -1.08 19.25
N LEU A 64 9.77 0.07 19.35
CA LEU A 64 9.70 1.14 18.37
C LEU A 64 10.39 0.74 17.06
N GLU A 65 11.56 0.11 17.14
CA GLU A 65 12.28 -0.46 15.99
C GLU A 65 11.44 -1.50 15.25
N VAL A 66 10.87 -2.46 15.98
CA VAL A 66 10.00 -3.48 15.38
C VAL A 66 8.77 -2.84 14.72
N LYS A 67 8.15 -1.84 15.35
CA LYS A 67 7.01 -1.11 14.74
C LYS A 67 7.45 -0.32 13.50
N LYS A 68 8.63 0.30 13.51
CA LYS A 68 9.20 1.02 12.36
C LYS A 68 9.48 0.08 11.19
N ASN A 69 10.11 -1.06 11.45
CA ASN A 69 10.41 -2.08 10.43
C ASN A 69 9.17 -2.79 9.90
N LYS A 70 8.08 -2.83 10.70
CA LYS A 70 6.76 -3.30 10.28
C LYS A 70 5.88 -2.23 9.63
N ARG A 71 6.38 -1.00 9.40
CA ARG A 71 5.62 -0.02 8.61
C ARG A 71 5.48 -0.56 7.19
N LEU A 72 4.32 -1.14 6.92
CA LEU A 72 3.90 -1.56 5.60
C LEU A 72 3.97 -0.36 4.65
N SER A 73 4.15 -0.63 3.36
CA SER A 73 4.16 0.43 2.33
C SER A 73 2.90 1.30 2.43
N GLU A 74 3.04 2.56 2.01
CA GLU A 74 1.90 3.45 1.88
C GLU A 74 0.81 2.77 1.03
N ASN A 75 -0.44 2.82 1.48
CA ASN A 75 -1.59 2.17 0.84
C ASN A 75 -1.51 0.62 0.71
N HIS A 76 -0.71 -0.05 1.55
CA HIS A 76 -0.54 -1.50 1.51
C HIS A 76 -1.87 -2.28 1.54
N THR A 77 -2.83 -1.83 2.35
CA THR A 77 -4.14 -2.49 2.53
C THR A 77 -5.01 -2.42 1.27
N GLU A 78 -5.01 -1.28 0.60
CA GLU A 78 -5.76 -0.97 -0.61
C GLU A 78 -5.22 -1.79 -1.76
N ILE A 79 -3.90 -1.77 -1.94
CA ILE A 79 -3.19 -2.55 -2.96
C ILE A 79 -3.47 -4.04 -2.77
N THR A 80 -3.40 -4.53 -1.52
CA THR A 80 -3.73 -5.92 -1.21
C THR A 80 -5.17 -6.24 -1.61
N ALA A 81 -6.13 -5.37 -1.27
CA ALA A 81 -7.53 -5.57 -1.60
C ALA A 81 -7.80 -5.53 -3.12
N ILE A 82 -7.06 -4.72 -3.88
CA ILE A 82 -7.11 -4.69 -5.35
C ILE A 82 -6.60 -6.03 -5.91
N ILE A 83 -5.40 -6.46 -5.50
CA ILE A 83 -4.79 -7.71 -5.97
C ILE A 83 -5.68 -8.92 -5.66
N LEU A 84 -6.27 -8.99 -4.46
CA LEU A 84 -7.16 -10.08 -4.08
C LEU A 84 -8.43 -10.11 -4.93
N GLY A 85 -8.98 -8.96 -5.30
CA GLY A 85 -10.11 -8.86 -6.23
C GLY A 85 -9.77 -9.46 -7.60
N TYR A 86 -8.63 -9.07 -8.17
CA TYR A 86 -8.17 -9.62 -9.44
C TYR A 86 -7.86 -11.11 -9.38
N LYS A 87 -7.19 -11.59 -8.33
CA LYS A 87 -6.90 -13.02 -8.15
C LYS A 87 -8.18 -13.86 -8.09
N ARG A 88 -9.22 -13.35 -7.41
CA ARG A 88 -10.54 -14.00 -7.37
C ARG A 88 -11.12 -14.10 -8.77
N HIS A 89 -11.19 -12.98 -9.51
CA HIS A 89 -11.71 -12.95 -10.87
C HIS A 89 -10.91 -13.80 -11.86
N ALA A 90 -9.60 -13.95 -11.67
CA ALA A 90 -8.76 -14.84 -12.46
C ALA A 90 -9.13 -16.30 -12.17
N LYS A 91 -9.20 -16.66 -10.88
CA LYS A 91 -9.58 -18.01 -10.43
C LYS A 91 -10.96 -18.42 -10.96
N ASP A 92 -11.95 -17.54 -10.83
CA ASP A 92 -13.34 -17.82 -11.28
C ASP A 92 -13.43 -18.09 -12.78
N ARG A 93 -12.46 -17.63 -13.57
CA ARG A 93 -12.36 -17.82 -15.02
C ARG A 93 -11.31 -18.86 -15.44
N GLY A 94 -10.68 -19.55 -14.49
CA GLY A 94 -9.63 -20.54 -14.78
C GLY A 94 -8.31 -19.95 -15.29
N LEU A 95 -8.04 -18.68 -15.03
CA LEU A 95 -6.83 -17.98 -15.49
C LEU A 95 -5.73 -17.98 -14.42
N LYS A 96 -4.48 -18.15 -14.84
CA LYS A 96 -3.32 -18.07 -13.93
C LYS A 96 -2.97 -16.61 -13.63
N TRP A 97 -2.58 -16.38 -12.37
CA TRP A 97 -2.10 -15.09 -11.88
C TRP A 97 -0.58 -15.12 -11.69
N ASN A 98 0.17 -14.62 -12.67
CA ASN A 98 1.63 -14.62 -12.70
C ASN A 98 2.21 -13.20 -12.60
N LEU A 99 1.60 -12.36 -11.75
CA LEU A 99 2.01 -10.97 -11.55
C LEU A 99 2.57 -10.76 -10.12
N PRO A 100 3.83 -10.31 -9.99
CA PRO A 100 4.42 -10.00 -8.69
C PRO A 100 3.82 -8.70 -8.14
N ARG A 101 3.74 -8.60 -6.81
CA ARG A 101 3.16 -7.45 -6.11
C ARG A 101 3.80 -6.13 -6.54
N GLU A 102 5.12 -6.07 -6.57
CA GLU A 102 5.87 -4.86 -6.94
C GLU A 102 5.50 -4.33 -8.33
N PHE A 103 5.30 -5.23 -9.31
CA PHE A 103 4.85 -4.85 -10.65
C PHE A 103 3.45 -4.23 -10.61
N ILE A 104 2.54 -4.78 -9.79
CA ILE A 104 1.20 -4.22 -9.59
C ILE A 104 1.28 -2.83 -8.96
N GLU A 105 2.10 -2.66 -7.93
CA GLU A 105 2.27 -1.38 -7.23
C GLU A 105 2.75 -0.26 -8.17
N ASN A 106 3.53 -0.62 -9.20
CA ASN A 106 3.95 0.29 -10.25
C ASN A 106 2.83 0.55 -11.27
N ILE A 107 2.23 -0.50 -11.85
CA ILE A 107 1.30 -0.35 -12.98
C ILE A 107 0.01 0.38 -12.61
N ILE A 108 -0.54 0.15 -11.41
CA ILE A 108 -1.81 0.77 -11.00
C ILE A 108 -1.70 2.29 -10.77
N LYS A 109 -0.48 2.83 -10.71
CA LYS A 109 -0.23 4.28 -10.59
C LYS A 109 -0.09 4.97 -11.95
N LYS A 110 0.01 4.21 -13.04
CA LYS A 110 0.18 4.74 -14.39
C LYS A 110 -1.16 5.18 -14.98
N GLU A 111 -1.08 6.07 -15.95
CA GLU A 111 -2.20 6.44 -16.81
C GLU A 111 -2.75 5.24 -17.60
N CYS A 112 -4.00 5.35 -18.03
CA CYS A 112 -4.63 4.36 -18.90
C CYS A 112 -3.84 4.22 -20.21
N TYR A 113 -3.43 2.99 -20.53
CA TYR A 113 -2.68 2.66 -21.74
C TYR A 113 -3.41 3.06 -23.03
N TYR A 114 -4.75 3.09 -23.03
CA TYR A 114 -5.54 3.37 -24.23
C TYR A 114 -5.86 4.85 -24.44
N CYS A 115 -6.17 5.59 -23.38
CA CYS A 115 -6.70 6.96 -23.48
C CYS A 115 -5.91 8.00 -22.68
N GLY A 116 -4.86 7.61 -21.95
CA GLY A 116 -4.04 8.52 -21.15
C GLY A 116 -4.73 9.08 -19.89
N THR A 117 -5.95 8.65 -19.56
CA THR A 117 -6.61 9.12 -18.33
C THR A 117 -5.82 8.68 -17.10
N LEU A 118 -5.55 9.63 -16.21
CA LEU A 118 -4.90 9.38 -14.92
C LEU A 118 -5.71 8.41 -14.03
N PRO A 119 -5.06 7.73 -13.07
CA PRO A 119 -5.73 6.89 -12.08
C PRO A 119 -6.98 7.54 -11.47
N ASN A 120 -8.16 6.96 -11.70
CA ASN A 120 -9.43 7.52 -11.26
C ASN A 120 -10.31 6.54 -10.47
N ASN A 121 -9.98 5.24 -10.45
CA ASN A 121 -10.69 4.30 -9.59
C ASN A 121 -10.27 4.56 -8.14
N ARG A 122 -11.21 4.45 -7.21
CA ARG A 122 -10.96 4.67 -5.79
C ARG A 122 -11.04 3.36 -5.02
N LYS A 123 -10.04 3.08 -4.17
CA LYS A 123 -10.07 1.97 -3.21
C LYS A 123 -10.01 2.51 -1.80
N ILE A 124 -11.03 2.19 -1.01
CA ILE A 124 -11.12 2.51 0.42
C ILE A 124 -11.19 1.19 1.20
N THR A 125 -10.48 1.14 2.32
CA THR A 125 -10.47 0.08 3.31
C THR A 125 -10.61 0.71 4.70
N LYS A 126 -10.88 -0.10 5.73
CA LYS A 126 -10.99 0.37 7.12
C LYS A 126 -9.73 1.09 7.66
N ASN A 127 -8.57 0.83 7.05
CA ASN A 127 -7.29 1.40 7.45
C ASN A 127 -6.80 2.47 6.46
N SER A 128 -7.65 2.88 5.51
CA SER A 128 -7.30 3.91 4.55
C SER A 128 -7.07 5.25 5.22
N LEU A 129 -5.99 5.92 4.83
CA LEU A 129 -5.76 7.31 5.19
C LEU A 129 -6.63 8.21 4.30
N ASN A 130 -7.23 9.24 4.90
CA ASN A 130 -7.98 10.30 4.23
C ASN A 130 -9.04 9.78 3.23
N THR A 131 -8.72 9.84 1.94
CA THR A 131 -9.66 9.64 0.82
C THR A 131 -9.45 8.29 0.10
N GLY A 132 -8.53 7.45 0.57
CA GLY A 132 -8.18 6.16 -0.04
C GLY A 132 -7.24 6.28 -1.24
N LEU A 133 -6.98 5.14 -1.90
CA LEU A 133 -6.04 5.05 -3.02
C LEU A 133 -6.74 5.29 -4.36
N LEU A 134 -6.25 6.27 -5.13
CA LEU A 134 -6.55 6.39 -6.55
C LEU A 134 -5.66 5.45 -7.36
N TYR A 135 -6.27 4.70 -8.28
CA TYR A 135 -5.56 3.69 -9.07
C TYR A 135 -6.19 3.49 -10.45
N SER A 136 -5.37 3.05 -11.41
CA SER A 136 -5.80 2.49 -12.68
C SER A 136 -6.07 1.00 -12.52
N GLY A 137 -7.12 0.52 -13.18
CA GLY A 137 -7.38 -0.91 -13.29
C GLY A 137 -6.30 -1.60 -14.13
N ILE A 138 -6.35 -2.92 -14.15
CA ILE A 138 -5.51 -3.79 -14.97
C ILE A 138 -6.40 -4.44 -16.03
N ASP A 139 -6.09 -4.19 -17.29
CA ASP A 139 -6.71 -4.86 -18.44
C ASP A 139 -5.73 -5.87 -19.05
N ARG A 140 -6.28 -6.93 -19.65
CA ARG A 140 -5.51 -7.92 -20.40
C ARG A 140 -5.55 -7.58 -21.88
N LEU A 141 -4.38 -7.45 -22.52
CA LEU A 141 -4.28 -7.16 -23.95
C LEU A 141 -4.95 -8.27 -24.78
N ASN A 142 -4.71 -9.52 -24.40
CA ASN A 142 -5.43 -10.68 -24.90
C ASN A 142 -6.25 -11.34 -23.77
N SER A 143 -7.57 -11.31 -23.91
CA SER A 143 -8.54 -11.81 -22.93
C SER A 143 -8.57 -13.33 -22.78
N VAL A 144 -7.95 -14.07 -23.70
CA VAL A 144 -7.81 -15.54 -23.63
C VAL A 144 -6.57 -15.92 -22.80
N LYS A 145 -5.52 -15.10 -22.79
CA LYS A 145 -4.27 -15.38 -22.10
C LYS A 145 -4.35 -15.05 -20.60
N ASP A 146 -3.45 -15.68 -19.85
CA ASP A 146 -3.25 -15.49 -18.42
C ASP A 146 -2.78 -14.07 -18.05
N TYR A 147 -2.77 -13.77 -16.75
CA TYR A 147 -2.20 -12.53 -16.22
C TYR A 147 -0.67 -12.68 -16.14
N THR A 148 0.04 -12.18 -17.15
CA THR A 148 1.51 -12.07 -17.19
C THR A 148 1.93 -10.62 -17.43
N LYS A 149 3.19 -10.27 -17.15
CA LYS A 149 3.68 -8.88 -17.27
C LYS A 149 3.54 -8.33 -18.70
N GLU A 150 3.63 -9.21 -19.69
CA GLU A 150 3.59 -8.90 -21.12
C GLU A 150 2.16 -8.81 -21.66
N ASN A 151 1.18 -9.36 -20.93
CA ASN A 151 -0.22 -9.42 -21.37
C ASN A 151 -1.12 -8.44 -20.60
N VAL A 152 -0.58 -7.58 -19.72
CA VAL A 152 -1.38 -6.65 -18.92
C VAL A 152 -0.93 -5.21 -19.06
N VAL A 153 -1.91 -4.30 -19.00
CA VAL A 153 -1.69 -2.85 -19.09
C VAL A 153 -2.56 -2.10 -18.08
N PRO A 154 -2.14 -0.90 -17.64
CA PRO A 154 -3.01 -0.03 -16.84
C PRO A 154 -4.19 0.43 -17.69
N CYS A 155 -5.39 0.43 -17.13
CA CYS A 155 -6.61 0.75 -17.87
C CYS A 155 -7.67 1.41 -16.98
N CYS A 156 -8.30 2.46 -17.48
CA CYS A 156 -9.45 3.08 -16.82
C CYS A 156 -10.71 2.21 -17.01
N LYS A 157 -11.72 2.42 -16.16
CA LYS A 157 -12.98 1.66 -16.22
C LYS A 157 -13.69 1.80 -17.58
N ILE A 158 -13.64 2.98 -18.18
CA ILE A 158 -14.31 3.28 -19.45
C ILE A 158 -13.69 2.46 -20.58
N CYS A 159 -12.38 2.53 -20.75
CA CYS A 159 -11.69 1.77 -21.80
C CYS A 159 -11.79 0.26 -21.57
N ASN A 160 -11.66 -0.21 -20.33
CA ASN A 160 -11.78 -1.63 -20.02
C ASN A 160 -13.17 -2.17 -20.39
N ASN A 161 -14.23 -1.42 -20.07
CA ASN A 161 -15.59 -1.78 -20.43
C ASN A 161 -15.82 -1.73 -21.94
N ALA A 162 -15.32 -0.68 -22.60
CA ALA A 162 -15.44 -0.52 -24.04
C ALA A 162 -14.73 -1.63 -24.82
N LYS A 163 -13.52 -2.02 -24.38
CA LYS A 163 -12.76 -3.12 -24.98
C LYS A 163 -13.45 -4.46 -24.75
N SER A 164 -13.97 -4.70 -23.54
CA SER A 164 -14.61 -5.97 -23.19
C SER A 164 -13.69 -7.17 -23.54
N ASN A 165 -14.18 -8.12 -24.34
CA ASN A 165 -13.43 -9.27 -24.84
C ASN A 165 -12.81 -9.06 -26.24
N MET A 166 -12.92 -7.87 -26.84
CA MET A 166 -12.29 -7.59 -28.14
C MET A 166 -10.77 -7.73 -28.05
N ASP A 167 -10.18 -8.23 -29.13
CA ASP A 167 -8.75 -8.15 -29.34
C ASP A 167 -8.32 -6.69 -29.57
N ILE A 168 -7.03 -6.43 -29.38
CA ILE A 168 -6.49 -5.07 -29.44
C ILE A 168 -6.64 -4.42 -30.82
N LYS A 169 -6.58 -5.19 -31.91
CA LYS A 169 -6.69 -4.67 -33.28
C LYS A 169 -8.13 -4.24 -33.55
N SER A 170 -9.10 -5.09 -33.20
CA SER A 170 -10.52 -4.78 -33.31
C SER A 170 -10.89 -3.56 -32.46
N PHE A 171 -10.40 -3.50 -31.22
CA PHE A 171 -10.64 -2.37 -30.34
C PHE A 171 -10.06 -1.06 -30.91
N LYS A 172 -8.81 -1.06 -31.39
CA LYS A 172 -8.19 0.12 -32.02
C LYS A 172 -8.96 0.59 -33.24
N ASN A 173 -9.37 -0.34 -34.11
CA ASN A 173 -10.17 -0.01 -35.29
C ASN A 173 -11.51 0.63 -34.90
N TRP A 174 -12.17 0.12 -33.86
CA TRP A 174 -13.40 0.68 -33.32
C TRP A 174 -13.19 2.10 -32.77
N VAL A 175 -12.13 2.32 -31.97
CA VAL A 175 -11.78 3.65 -31.46
C VAL A 175 -11.50 4.64 -32.60
N ILE A 176 -10.76 4.23 -33.63
CA ILE A 176 -10.48 5.07 -34.81
C ILE A 176 -11.76 5.49 -35.52
N LYS A 177 -12.71 4.56 -35.71
CA LYS A 177 -14.01 4.88 -36.32
C LYS A 177 -14.79 5.92 -35.51
N ILE A 178 -14.82 5.76 -34.18
CA ILE A 178 -15.45 6.74 -33.28
C ILE A 178 -14.74 8.09 -33.37
N GLY A 179 -13.41 8.11 -33.29
CA GLY A 179 -12.61 9.33 -33.37
C GLY A 179 -12.83 10.08 -34.69
N LYS A 180 -12.84 9.38 -35.84
CA LYS A 180 -13.13 9.97 -37.15
C LYS A 180 -14.51 10.62 -37.19
N LYS A 181 -15.54 9.95 -36.66
CA LYS A 181 -16.90 10.50 -36.63
C LYS A 181 -16.98 11.74 -35.72
N ALA A 182 -16.35 11.70 -34.55
CA ALA A 182 -16.29 12.83 -33.62
C ALA A 182 -15.57 14.05 -34.23
N MET A 183 -14.43 13.84 -34.90
CA MET A 183 -13.69 14.91 -35.56
C MET A 183 -14.48 15.53 -36.72
N ALA A 184 -15.16 14.72 -37.54
CA ALA A 184 -15.99 15.21 -38.63
C ALA A 184 -17.15 16.08 -38.11
N GLN A 185 -17.80 15.65 -37.02
CA GLN A 185 -18.85 16.43 -36.36
C GLN A 185 -18.32 17.76 -35.82
N GLN A 186 -17.20 17.73 -35.09
CA GLN A 186 -16.57 18.94 -34.54
C GLN A 186 -16.21 19.95 -35.64
N TRP A 187 -15.71 19.48 -36.78
CA TRP A 187 -15.38 20.35 -37.91
C TRP A 187 -16.64 20.98 -38.54
N SER A 188 -17.72 20.22 -38.67
CA SER A 188 -19.02 20.73 -39.16
C SER A 188 -19.56 21.83 -38.25
N GLU A 189 -19.58 21.58 -36.93
CA GLU A 189 -20.03 22.56 -35.94
C GLU A 189 -19.17 23.83 -35.94
N TYR A 190 -17.86 23.68 -36.14
CA TYR A 190 -16.95 24.82 -36.28
C TYR A 190 -17.28 25.67 -37.51
N LEU A 191 -17.45 25.05 -38.69
CA LEU A 191 -17.77 25.76 -39.93
C LEU A 191 -19.12 26.48 -39.84
N GLU A 192 -20.15 25.84 -39.29
CA GLU A 192 -21.45 26.47 -39.07
C GLU A 192 -21.35 27.72 -38.19
N ARG A 193 -20.52 27.65 -37.13
CA ARG A 193 -20.29 28.80 -36.24
C ARG A 193 -19.57 29.94 -36.96
N GLN A 194 -18.60 29.64 -37.82
CA GLN A 194 -17.91 30.65 -38.62
C GLN A 194 -18.83 31.32 -39.63
N ASN A 195 -19.71 30.56 -40.28
CA ASN A 195 -20.67 31.12 -41.24
C ASN A 195 -21.69 32.04 -40.55
N LYS A 196 -22.23 31.65 -39.39
CA LYS A 196 -23.13 32.52 -38.60
C LYS A 196 -22.47 33.82 -38.15
N LEU A 197 -21.18 33.79 -37.81
CA LEU A 197 -20.45 35.01 -37.43
C LEU A 197 -20.32 35.98 -38.62
N LYS A 198 -20.04 35.46 -39.83
CA LYS A 198 -19.98 36.27 -41.05
C LYS A 198 -21.34 36.83 -41.49
N GLU A 199 -22.44 36.16 -41.15
CA GLU A 199 -23.80 36.66 -41.41
C GLU A 199 -24.21 37.79 -40.45
N ILE A 200 -23.60 37.89 -39.27
CA ILE A 200 -23.85 38.97 -38.30
C ILE A 200 -22.99 40.21 -38.59
N GLU A 201 -21.86 40.03 -39.27
CA GLU A 201 -20.93 41.11 -39.66
C GLU A 201 -21.29 41.79 -41.00
N ASN A 202 -22.25 41.23 -41.76
CA ASN A 202 -22.80 41.81 -43.00
C ASN A 202 -24.20 42.39 -42.75
#